data_AF-A0A317FZH6-F1
#
_entry.id   AF-A0A317FZH6-F1
#
_cell.length_a   1.000
_cell.length_b   1.000
_cell.length_c   1.000
_cell.angle_alpha   90.00
_cell.angle_beta   90.00
_cell.angle_gamma   90.00
#
_symmetry.space_group_name_H-M   'P 1'
#
loop_
_entity.id
_entity.type
_entity.pdbx_description
1 polymer ?
#
loop_
_entity_poly.entity_id
_entity_poly.type
_entity_poly.pdbx_seq_one_letter_code
_entity_poly.pdbx_strand_id
1 'polypeptide(L)'
;MELSDILFKFDDMLDDFVYKKIWSSLSKQDKEVVLAIKKDETKVSEICKKTGMTFSIFSRYRDRLIKRGIIMSSGHGYVSLLLPRFEIVANTYV
;
A
#
# COMPACT_ATOMS: atom_id res chain seq x y z
N MET A 1 21.50 -6.32 20.28
CA MET A 1 20.15 -6.24 19.69
C MET A 1 20.36 -6.46 18.21
N GLU A 2 19.81 -7.54 17.67
CA GLU A 2 19.96 -7.87 16.26
C GLU A 2 19.13 -6.91 15.40
N LEU A 3 19.50 -6.75 14.13
CA LEU A 3 18.75 -5.88 13.20
C LEU A 3 17.27 -6.30 13.10
N SER A 4 17.00 -7.61 13.17
CA SER A 4 15.64 -8.15 13.20
C SER A 4 14.84 -7.59 14.37
N ASP A 5 15.42 -7.54 15.57
CA ASP A 5 14.73 -7.09 16.78
C ASP A 5 14.37 -5.60 16.68
N ILE A 6 15.24 -4.81 16.05
CA ILE A 6 15.00 -3.39 15.81
C ILE A 6 13.85 -3.21 14.81
N LEU A 7 13.85 -3.99 13.72
CA LEU A 7 12.80 -3.92 12.70
C LEU A 7 11.44 -4.35 13.24
N PHE A 8 11.38 -5.39 14.08
CA PHE A 8 10.12 -5.80 14.72
C PHE A 8 9.57 -4.71 15.63
N LYS A 9 10.41 -4.12 16.49
CA LYS A 9 9.99 -3.00 17.35
C LYS A 9 9.54 -1.79 16.52
N PHE A 10 10.21 -1.53 15.41
CA PHE A 10 9.82 -0.45 14.51
C PHE A 10 8.47 -0.71 13.85
N ASP A 11 8.23 -1.94 13.38
CA ASP A 11 6.95 -2.35 12.80
C ASP A 11 5.81 -2.27 13.83
N ASP A 12 6.03 -2.73 15.07
CA ASP A 12 5.05 -2.62 16.16
C ASP A 12 4.69 -1.16 16.45
N MET A 13 5.69 -0.28 16.54
CA MET A 13 5.46 1.15 16.75
C MET A 13 4.70 1.78 15.57
N LEU A 14 5.04 1.41 14.33
CA LEU A 14 4.33 1.89 13.16
C LEU A 14 2.88 1.42 13.15
N ASP A 15 2.61 0.16 13.50
CA ASP A 15 1.26 -0.40 13.60
C ASP A 15 0.42 0.36 14.64
N ASP A 16 0.91 0.43 15.87
CA ASP A 16 0.18 1.01 17.01
C ASP A 16 -0.14 2.49 16.84
N PHE A 17 0.81 3.28 16.32
CA PHE A 17 0.67 4.73 16.28
C PHE A 17 0.16 5.27 14.95
N VAL A 18 0.34 4.55 13.83
CA VAL A 18 0.12 5.10 12.49
C VAL A 18 -0.72 4.17 11.61
N TYR A 19 -0.23 2.96 11.34
CA TYR A 19 -0.72 2.13 10.24
C TYR A 19 -2.09 1.54 10.51
N LYS A 20 -2.40 1.18 11.75
CA LYS A 20 -3.76 0.71 12.10
C LYS A 20 -4.83 1.76 11.81
N LYS A 21 -4.52 3.05 12.05
CA LYS A 21 -5.42 4.16 11.76
C LYS A 21 -5.54 4.44 10.26
N ILE A 22 -4.42 4.40 9.54
CA ILE A 22 -4.43 4.53 8.08
C ILE A 22 -5.26 3.39 7.47
N TRP A 23 -4.98 2.14 7.83
CA TRP A 23 -5.65 0.96 7.29
C TRP A 23 -7.15 0.92 7.60
N SER A 24 -7.55 1.21 8.83
CA SER A 24 -8.97 1.22 9.22
C SER A 24 -9.79 2.29 8.49
N SER A 25 -9.15 3.37 8.05
CA SER A 25 -9.79 4.43 7.25
C SER A 25 -9.78 4.18 5.74
N LEU A 26 -9.23 3.06 5.27
CA LEU A 26 -9.31 2.65 3.86
C LEU A 26 -10.62 1.90 3.59
N SER A 27 -11.25 2.18 2.45
CA SER A 27 -12.35 1.36 1.96
C SER A 27 -11.86 -0.05 1.61
N LYS A 28 -12.78 -1.00 1.45
CA LYS A 28 -12.44 -2.37 1.02
C LYS A 28 -11.65 -2.35 -0.29
N GLN A 29 -12.09 -1.56 -1.26
CA GLN A 29 -11.44 -1.45 -2.57
C GLN A 29 -10.10 -0.71 -2.50
N ASP A 30 -9.94 0.27 -1.60
CA ASP A 30 -8.64 0.89 -1.36
C ASP A 30 -7.64 -0.16 -0.83
N LYS A 31 -8.07 -1.01 0.11
CA LYS A 31 -7.25 -2.10 0.66
C LYS A 31 -6.85 -3.10 -0.42
N GLU A 32 -7.79 -3.53 -1.27
CA GLU A 32 -7.51 -4.42 -2.39
C GLU A 32 -6.44 -3.85 -3.34
N VAL A 33 -6.51 -2.55 -3.63
CA VAL A 33 -5.48 -1.88 -4.44
C VAL A 33 -4.13 -1.84 -3.73
N VAL A 34 -4.09 -1.52 -2.44
CA VAL A 34 -2.85 -1.49 -1.65
C VAL A 34 -2.20 -2.89 -1.62
N LEU A 35 -2.97 -3.94 -1.36
CA LEU A 35 -2.47 -5.32 -1.30
C LEU A 35 -1.98 -5.83 -2.67
N ALA A 36 -2.47 -5.26 -3.76
CA ALA A 36 -2.00 -5.61 -5.11
C ALA A 36 -0.63 -5.02 -5.47
N ILE A 37 -0.17 -4.00 -4.72
CA ILE A 37 1.10 -3.30 -4.93
C ILE A 37 2.22 -4.00 -4.13
N LYS A 38 3.31 -4.33 -4.82
CA LYS A 38 4.55 -4.87 -4.24
C LYS A 38 5.40 -3.77 -3.59
N LYS A 39 6.35 -4.19 -2.75
CA LYS A 39 7.29 -3.31 -2.03
C LYS A 39 7.97 -2.25 -2.91
N ASP A 40 8.49 -2.66 -4.06
CA ASP A 40 9.24 -1.76 -4.94
C ASP A 40 8.27 -1.02 -5.88
N GLU A 41 8.10 -1.48 -7.11
CA GLU A 41 7.18 -0.92 -8.07
C GLU A 41 6.28 -2.00 -8.67
N THR A 42 5.04 -1.63 -8.98
CA THR A 42 4.08 -2.52 -9.63
C THR A 42 3.48 -1.84 -10.85
N LYS A 43 3.43 -2.58 -11.96
CA LYS A 43 2.76 -2.12 -13.18
C LYS A 43 1.27 -1.93 -12.93
N VAL A 44 0.71 -0.83 -13.41
CA VAL A 44 -0.74 -0.56 -13.34
C VAL A 44 -1.56 -1.69 -13.97
N SER A 45 -1.07 -2.28 -15.06
CA SER A 45 -1.74 -3.43 -15.70
C SER A 45 -1.78 -4.68 -14.80
N GLU A 46 -0.74 -4.92 -13.99
CA GLU A 46 -0.72 -6.02 -13.03
C GLU A 46 -1.71 -5.77 -11.88
N ILE A 47 -1.80 -4.53 -11.39
CA ILE A 47 -2.75 -4.13 -10.35
C ILE A 47 -4.19 -4.31 -10.85
N CYS A 48 -4.49 -3.82 -12.06
CA CYS A 48 -5.81 -3.98 -12.69
C CYS A 48 -6.17 -5.46 -12.86
N LYS A 49 -5.21 -6.31 -13.27
CA LYS A 49 -5.42 -7.75 -13.41
C LYS A 49 -5.73 -8.43 -12.06
N LYS A 50 -5.02 -8.07 -10.99
CA LYS A 50 -5.23 -8.66 -9.65
C LYS A 50 -6.54 -8.23 -9.01
N THR A 51 -6.90 -6.96 -9.19
CA THR A 51 -8.11 -6.37 -8.58
C THR A 51 -9.36 -6.57 -9.44
N GLY A 52 -9.23 -7.01 -10.70
CA GLY A 52 -10.33 -7.07 -11.65
C GLY A 52 -10.84 -5.69 -12.09
N MET A 53 -10.13 -4.61 -11.78
CA MET A 53 -10.52 -3.25 -12.13
C MET A 53 -10.12 -2.90 -13.56
N THR A 54 -10.92 -2.03 -14.20
CA THR A 54 -10.50 -1.38 -15.43
C THR A 54 -9.51 -0.25 -15.14
N PHE A 55 -8.71 0.14 -16.14
CA PHE A 55 -7.79 1.29 -16.01
C PHE A 55 -8.49 2.59 -15.58
N SER A 56 -9.71 2.84 -16.09
CA SER A 56 -10.48 4.04 -15.77
C SER A 56 -10.96 4.06 -14.31
N ILE A 57 -11.40 2.91 -13.80
CA ILE A 57 -11.77 2.74 -12.39
C ILE A 57 -10.53 2.92 -11.52
N PHE A 58 -9.44 2.21 -11.84
CA PHE A 58 -8.19 2.28 -11.10
C PHE A 58 -7.63 3.70 -11.01
N SER A 59 -7.72 4.52 -12.05
CA SER A 59 -7.24 5.90 -12.02
C SER A 59 -7.83 6.71 -10.85
N ARG A 60 -9.10 6.51 -10.52
CA ARG A 60 -9.75 7.20 -9.39
C ARG A 60 -9.19 6.75 -8.05
N TYR A 61 -8.94 5.44 -7.90
CA TYR A 61 -8.30 4.88 -6.70
C TYR A 61 -6.87 5.37 -6.57
N ARG A 62 -6.11 5.38 -7.67
CA ARG A 62 -4.74 5.89 -7.72
C ARG A 62 -4.68 7.34 -7.23
N ASP A 63 -5.48 8.24 -7.81
CA ASP A 63 -5.46 9.65 -7.43
C ASP A 63 -5.85 9.87 -5.97
N ARG A 64 -6.83 9.09 -5.46
CA ARG A 64 -7.23 9.14 -4.05
C ARG A 64 -6.11 8.67 -3.12
N LEU A 65 -5.47 7.54 -3.43
CA LEU A 65 -4.39 6.98 -2.60
C LEU A 65 -3.12 7.85 -2.64
N ILE A 66 -2.83 8.50 -3.77
CA ILE A 66 -1.76 9.51 -3.89
C ILE A 66 -2.07 10.71 -2.98
N LYS A 67 -3.28 11.27 -3.05
CA LYS A 67 -3.69 12.39 -2.18
C LYS A 67 -3.61 12.05 -0.69
N ARG A 68 -3.80 10.78 -0.35
CA ARG A 68 -3.67 10.28 1.03
C ARG A 68 -2.22 9.98 1.44
N GLY A 69 -1.25 10.09 0.53
CA GLY A 69 0.15 9.80 0.82
C GLY A 69 0.45 8.31 1.05
N ILE A 70 -0.38 7.42 0.51
CA ILE A 70 -0.22 5.97 0.70
C ILE A 70 0.62 5.36 -0.43
N ILE A 71 0.42 5.86 -1.64
CA ILE A 71 1.15 5.42 -2.83
C ILE A 71 1.75 6.61 -3.55
N MET A 72 2.74 6.34 -4.38
CA MET A 72 3.25 7.29 -5.36
C MET A 72 3.25 6.67 -6.75
N SER A 73 3.31 7.52 -7.77
CA SER A 73 3.46 7.05 -9.15
C SER A 73 4.80 7.50 -9.69
N SER A 74 5.64 6.54 -10.06
CA SER A 74 7.01 6.74 -10.50
C SER A 74 7.16 7.03 -12.00
N GLY A 75 6.06 7.38 -12.70
CA GLY A 75 6.04 7.54 -14.15
C GLY A 75 5.87 6.19 -14.89
N HIS A 76 5.68 6.25 -16.21
CA HIS A 76 5.60 5.08 -17.11
C HIS A 76 4.57 3.97 -16.77
N GLY A 77 3.51 4.30 -16.02
CA GLY A 77 2.47 3.31 -15.68
C GLY A 77 2.85 2.38 -14.52
N TYR A 78 3.69 2.88 -13.60
CA TYR A 78 4.04 2.20 -12.36
C TYR A 78 3.54 2.95 -11.11
N VAL A 79 3.34 2.17 -10.06
CA VAL A 79 2.90 2.61 -8.73
C VAL A 79 3.71 1.87 -7.67
N SER A 80 4.10 2.59 -6.62
CA SER A 80 4.79 2.06 -5.45
C SER A 80 4.11 2.51 -4.15
N LEU A 81 4.31 1.76 -3.08
CA LEU A 81 3.90 2.21 -1.74
C LEU A 81 4.84 3.32 -1.27
N LEU A 82 4.29 4.37 -0.68
CA LEU A 82 5.07 5.49 -0.15
C LEU A 82 5.47 5.25 1.32
N LEU A 83 4.65 4.49 2.05
CA LEU A 83 4.83 4.24 3.48
C LEU A 83 5.84 3.10 3.69
N PRO A 84 6.86 3.29 4.55
CA PRO A 84 7.91 2.29 4.74
C PRO A 84 7.35 0.99 5.31
N ARG A 85 7.69 -0.13 4.68
CA ARG A 85 7.30 -1.49 5.13
C ARG A 85 5.78 -1.69 5.22
N PHE A 86 4.99 -0.83 4.59
CA PHE A 86 3.54 -0.89 4.67
C PHE A 86 2.98 -2.15 4.01
N GLU A 87 3.69 -2.75 3.05
CA GLU A 87 3.34 -4.06 2.49
C GLU A 87 3.38 -5.18 3.54
N ILE A 88 4.29 -5.11 4.51
CA ILE A 88 4.43 -6.13 5.55
C ILE A 88 3.27 -6.01 6.52
N VAL A 89 3.02 -4.80 7.00
CA VAL A 89 1.97 -4.51 7.98
C VAL A 89 0.58 -4.63 7.35
N ALA A 90 0.37 -4.21 6.10
CA ALA A 90 -0.92 -4.36 5.43
C ALA A 90 -1.34 -5.83 5.30
N ASN A 91 -0.38 -6.74 5.09
CA ASN A 91 -0.65 -8.17 5.00
C ASN A 91 -1.02 -8.82 6.36
N THR A 92 -0.71 -8.20 7.50
CA THR A 92 -1.12 -8.73 8.81
C THR A 92 -2.60 -8.46 9.14
N TYR A 93 -3.25 -7.56 8.40
CA TYR A 93 -4.66 -7.22 8.62
C TYR A 93 -5.65 -7.97 7.71
N VAL A 94 -5.16 -8.87 6.85
CA VAL A 94 -5.97 -9.68 5.92
C VAL A 94 -6.40 -10.97 6.60
#